data_AF-A0A833QR43-F1
#
_entry.id   AF-A0A833QR43-F1
#
_cell.length_a   1.000
_cell.length_b   1.000
_cell.length_c   1.000
_cell.angle_alpha   90.00
_cell.angle_beta   90.00
_cell.angle_gamma   90.00
#
_symmetry.space_group_name_H-M   'P 1'
#
loop_
_entity.id
_entity.type
_entity.pdbx_description
1 polymer ?
#
loop_
_entity_poly.entity_id
_entity_poly.type
_entity_poly.pdbx_seq_one_letter_code
_entity_poly.pdbx_strand_id
1 'polypeptide(L)'
;MVEPEVDRRLLRELELMGFPINRATRALYSTGSCSLEAALDWVIEHENDSDIDQIPLVPINIKIEDGNQFSLPEEVNLEAKKMWQNTICNAKNFEDPKTSQTEVEKVTTGIREATINDSKNTEDERESILSMIRTKREEEKRIREKQLKDDQVERKTKLGLPNENPKVAQPIVPPKNEKDENAKVKRAFQTLLRIVGNVAKNPNEDKYRRIRLSNHAFQERVGNFKGGIEFLELCGFEKTKEGEELYLLLPRDKVDVQLLNSAGSELLSAMSNPYFGLLSQ
;
A
#
# COMPACT_ATOMS: atom_id res chain seq x y z
N MET A 1 -22.18 7.78 33.46
CA MET A 1 -21.03 8.69 33.22
C MET A 1 -19.81 7.80 33.24
N VAL A 2 -19.12 7.67 32.11
CA VAL A 2 -18.01 6.72 31.97
C VAL A 2 -16.76 7.54 31.63
N GLU A 3 -15.70 7.29 32.38
CA GLU A 3 -14.39 7.91 32.20
C GLU A 3 -13.84 7.58 30.80
N PRO A 4 -13.24 8.55 30.08
CA PRO A 4 -12.67 8.29 28.76
C PRO A 4 -11.58 7.23 28.86
N GLU A 5 -11.57 6.30 27.91
CA GLU A 5 -10.60 5.20 27.89
C GLU A 5 -9.22 5.71 27.45
N VAL A 6 -8.37 6.01 28.42
CA VAL A 6 -6.96 6.40 28.23
C VAL A 6 -6.02 5.24 28.59
N ASP A 7 -4.81 5.24 28.03
CA ASP A 7 -3.82 4.20 28.35
C ASP A 7 -3.48 4.23 29.85
N ARG A 8 -3.81 3.13 30.54
CA ARG A 8 -3.61 2.96 31.98
C ARG A 8 -2.13 3.02 32.40
N ARG A 9 -1.20 2.71 31.50
CA ARG A 9 0.24 2.76 31.78
C ARG A 9 0.71 4.21 31.88
N LEU A 10 0.40 5.02 30.88
CA LEU A 10 0.75 6.45 30.85
C LEU A 10 0.02 7.22 31.97
N LEU A 11 -1.24 6.87 32.24
CA LEU A 11 -2.00 7.44 33.34
C LEU A 11 -1.33 7.18 34.70
N ARG A 12 -0.83 5.94 34.91
CA ARG A 12 -0.14 5.55 36.13
C ARG A 12 1.20 6.29 36.29
N GLU A 13 1.93 6.51 35.21
CA GLU A 13 3.19 7.25 35.24
C GLU A 13 2.97 8.72 35.59
N LEU A 14 1.93 9.37 35.04
CA LEU A 14 1.55 10.74 35.39
C LEU A 14 1.04 10.86 36.83
N GLU A 15 0.30 9.86 37.32
CA GLU A 15 -0.11 9.76 38.71
C GLU A 15 1.11 9.65 39.64
N LEU A 16 2.11 8.85 39.27
CA LEU A 16 3.37 8.72 40.01
C LEU A 16 4.22 10.00 40.00
N MET A 17 4.09 10.83 38.95
CA MET A 17 4.71 12.16 38.89
C MET A 17 3.97 13.22 39.70
N GLY A 18 2.84 12.86 40.33
CA GLY A 18 2.09 13.73 41.23
C GLY A 18 1.00 14.57 40.56
N PHE A 19 0.67 14.29 39.29
CA PHE A 19 -0.45 14.94 38.62
C PHE A 19 -1.77 14.26 39.02
N PRO A 20 -2.84 15.04 39.32
CA PRO A 20 -4.14 14.47 39.63
C PRO A 20 -4.69 13.69 38.43
N ILE A 21 -5.36 12.58 38.69
CA ILE A 21 -5.85 11.62 37.68
C ILE A 21 -6.68 12.33 36.61
N ASN A 22 -7.57 13.26 36.99
CA ASN A 22 -8.42 13.98 36.05
C ASN A 22 -7.62 14.82 35.03
N ARG A 23 -6.55 15.49 35.50
CA ARG A 23 -5.65 16.30 34.68
C ARG A 23 -4.85 15.43 33.72
N ALA A 24 -4.32 14.32 34.23
CA ALA A 24 -3.60 13.34 33.44
C ALA A 24 -4.50 12.71 32.37
N THR A 25 -5.73 12.35 32.72
CA THR A 25 -6.74 11.81 31.80
C THR A 25 -7.11 12.83 30.71
N ARG A 26 -7.28 14.11 31.06
CA ARG A 26 -7.58 15.18 30.08
C ARG A 26 -6.40 15.45 29.15
N ALA A 27 -5.17 15.43 29.67
CA ALA A 27 -3.96 15.58 28.87
C ALA A 27 -3.76 14.42 27.90
N LEU A 28 -3.94 13.18 28.37
CA LEU A 28 -3.86 11.98 27.53
C LEU A 28 -4.98 11.94 26.48
N TYR A 29 -6.16 12.42 26.81
CA TYR A 29 -7.25 12.53 25.86
C TYR A 29 -6.97 13.59 24.78
N SER A 30 -6.51 14.78 25.17
CA SER A 30 -6.24 15.90 24.26
C SER A 30 -5.06 15.63 23.33
N THR A 31 -4.08 14.84 23.80
CA THR A 31 -2.90 14.43 23.03
C THR A 31 -3.10 13.12 22.27
N GLY A 32 -4.26 12.47 22.41
CA GLY A 32 -4.57 11.20 21.74
C GLY A 32 -3.74 10.00 22.25
N SER A 33 -3.28 10.03 23.50
CA SER A 33 -2.46 8.98 24.14
C SER A 33 -1.13 8.70 23.40
N CYS A 34 -0.54 9.73 22.79
CA CYS A 34 0.65 9.66 21.93
C CYS A 34 1.96 9.31 22.68
N SER A 35 2.19 9.89 23.86
CA SER A 35 3.37 9.64 24.71
C SER A 35 3.21 10.36 26.06
N LEU A 36 4.04 9.99 27.04
CA LEU A 36 4.10 10.64 28.35
C LEU A 36 4.52 12.11 28.21
N GLU A 37 5.57 12.37 27.41
CA GLU A 37 6.12 13.71 27.22
C GLU A 37 5.13 14.65 26.55
N ALA A 38 4.33 14.16 25.60
CA ALA A 38 3.28 14.97 24.96
C ALA A 38 2.18 15.33 25.96
N ALA A 39 1.81 14.40 26.85
CA ALA A 39 0.84 14.68 27.91
C ALA A 39 1.39 15.69 28.93
N LEU A 40 2.68 15.60 29.28
CA LEU A 40 3.33 16.57 30.16
C LEU A 40 3.40 17.97 29.53
N ASP A 41 3.78 18.06 28.25
CA ASP A 41 3.81 19.32 27.50
C ASP A 41 2.43 19.99 27.48
N TRP A 42 1.37 19.21 27.23
CA TRP A 42 -0.01 19.70 27.28
C TRP A 42 -0.42 20.18 28.68
N VAL A 43 -0.05 19.45 29.74
CA VAL A 43 -0.33 19.84 31.14
C VAL A 43 0.34 21.17 31.47
N ILE A 44 1.57 21.39 31.01
CA ILE A 44 2.33 22.63 31.21
C ILE A 44 1.68 23.78 30.45
N GLU A 45 1.29 23.56 29.19
CA GLU A 45 0.63 24.58 28.37
C GLU A 45 -0.72 25.05 28.96
N HIS A 46 -1.41 24.17 29.70
CA HIS A 46 -2.75 24.44 30.23
C HIS A 46 -2.77 24.52 31.78
N GLU A 47 -1.61 24.64 32.44
CA GLU A 47 -1.51 24.55 33.91
C GLU A 47 -2.27 25.65 34.68
N ASN A 48 -2.53 26.78 34.02
CA ASN A 48 -3.21 27.95 34.56
C ASN A 48 -4.72 27.96 34.30
N ASP A 49 -5.24 26.97 33.58
CA ASP A 49 -6.66 26.86 33.28
C ASP A 49 -7.42 26.39 34.53
N SER A 50 -8.35 27.22 35.00
CA SER A 50 -9.14 26.93 36.22
C SER A 50 -10.09 25.73 36.07
N ASP A 51 -10.27 25.24 34.84
CA ASP A 51 -11.08 24.07 34.50
C ASP A 51 -10.24 22.83 34.15
N ILE A 52 -8.91 22.86 34.27
CA ILE A 52 -8.04 21.75 33.86
C ILE A 52 -8.35 20.43 34.61
N ASP A 53 -8.82 20.53 35.86
CA ASP A 53 -9.21 19.38 36.69
C ASP A 53 -10.70 19.00 36.53
N GLN A 54 -11.46 19.74 35.72
CA GLN A 54 -12.86 19.44 35.44
C GLN A 54 -12.97 18.35 34.37
N ILE A 55 -13.67 17.27 34.73
CA ILE A 55 -13.93 16.11 33.87
C ILE A 55 -14.81 16.56 32.69
N PRO A 56 -14.33 16.45 31.43
CA PRO A 56 -15.16 16.76 30.27
C PRO A 56 -16.25 15.67 30.12
N LEU A 57 -17.51 16.10 30.10
CA LEU A 57 -18.66 15.23 29.85
C LEU A 57 -18.74 14.92 28.35
N VAL A 58 -18.10 13.84 27.91
CA VAL A 58 -18.18 13.33 26.53
C VAL A 58 -19.17 12.15 26.44
N PRO A 59 -20.08 12.13 25.45
CA PRO A 59 -20.99 11.01 25.24
C PRO A 59 -20.23 9.75 24.77
N ILE A 60 -20.60 8.65 25.42
CA ILE A 60 -20.23 7.23 25.25
C ILE A 60 -19.47 6.92 23.94
N ASN A 61 -18.19 6.58 24.08
CA ASN A 61 -17.42 5.89 23.05
C ASN A 61 -17.87 4.42 23.04
N ILE A 62 -18.82 4.07 22.17
CA ILE A 62 -19.20 2.68 21.94
C ILE A 62 -18.04 2.04 21.16
N LYS A 63 -17.35 1.08 21.78
CA LYS A 63 -16.58 0.09 21.04
C LYS A 63 -17.54 -0.63 20.11
N ILE A 64 -17.36 -0.43 18.81
CA ILE A 64 -18.04 -1.20 17.77
C ILE A 64 -17.40 -2.59 17.79
N GLU A 65 -17.98 -3.47 18.59
CA GLU A 65 -18.09 -4.87 18.23
C GLU A 65 -19.52 -5.08 17.74
N ASP A 66 -19.62 -5.54 16.49
CA ASP A 66 -20.75 -6.16 15.81
C ASP A 66 -22.16 -5.62 16.05
N GLY A 67 -22.64 -4.90 15.03
CA GLY A 67 -24.02 -4.94 14.54
C GLY A 67 -25.15 -4.84 15.55
N ASN A 68 -25.65 -3.62 15.81
CA ASN A 68 -27.09 -3.43 15.95
C ASN A 68 -27.54 -2.00 15.62
N GLN A 69 -28.65 -1.90 14.91
CA GLN A 69 -29.20 -0.70 14.27
C GLN A 69 -29.69 0.37 15.24
N PHE A 70 -29.44 1.63 14.89
CA PHE A 70 -30.17 2.80 15.42
C PHE A 70 -31.66 2.70 15.06
N SER A 71 -32.55 2.87 16.04
CA SER A 71 -33.99 2.99 15.84
C SER A 71 -34.39 4.44 15.51
N LEU A 72 -35.10 4.62 14.40
CA LEU A 72 -35.87 5.82 14.04
C LEU A 72 -37.32 5.39 13.69
N PRO A 73 -38.32 6.28 13.80
CA PRO A 73 -39.70 5.96 14.17
C PRO A 73 -40.45 5.06 13.19
N GLU A 74 -41.20 4.11 13.75
CA GLU A 74 -41.80 2.93 13.12
C GLU A 74 -42.92 3.23 12.09
N GLU A 75 -43.44 4.45 12.07
CA GLU A 75 -44.57 4.83 11.19
C GLU A 75 -44.17 5.07 9.73
N VAL A 76 -42.95 5.58 9.46
CA VAL A 76 -42.50 5.86 8.08
C VAL A 76 -42.11 4.57 7.33
N ASN A 77 -41.72 3.53 8.07
CA ASN A 77 -41.26 2.25 7.50
C ASN A 77 -42.43 1.40 6.99
N LEU A 78 -43.58 1.41 7.67
CA LEU A 78 -44.74 0.60 7.26
C LEU A 78 -45.39 1.14 5.98
N GLU A 79 -45.39 2.46 5.80
CA GLU A 79 -45.98 3.11 4.63
C GLU A 79 -45.09 2.92 3.38
N ALA A 80 -43.77 3.06 3.53
CA ALA A 80 -42.80 2.75 2.49
C ALA A 80 -42.86 1.26 2.08
N LYS A 81 -43.05 0.36 3.04
CA LYS A 81 -43.16 -1.08 2.80
C LYS A 81 -44.45 -1.45 2.06
N LYS A 82 -45.58 -0.81 2.37
CA LYS A 82 -46.85 -0.97 1.64
C LYS A 82 -46.78 -0.42 0.22
N MET A 83 -46.14 0.73 0.01
CA MET A 83 -45.93 1.29 -1.33
C MET A 83 -45.12 0.32 -2.20
N TRP A 84 -44.01 -0.21 -1.69
CA TRP A 84 -43.16 -1.16 -2.43
C TRP A 84 -43.92 -2.45 -2.80
N GLN A 85 -44.74 -2.95 -1.88
CA GLN A 85 -45.51 -4.19 -2.08
C GLN A 85 -46.57 -4.05 -3.18
N ASN A 86 -47.24 -2.89 -3.27
CA ASN A 86 -48.19 -2.61 -4.35
C ASN A 86 -47.52 -2.45 -5.72
N THR A 87 -46.36 -1.80 -5.79
CA THR A 87 -45.61 -1.63 -7.06
C THR A 87 -45.16 -2.97 -7.62
N ILE A 88 -44.79 -3.91 -6.75
CA ILE A 88 -44.36 -5.25 -7.15
C ILE A 88 -45.54 -6.16 -7.54
N CYS A 89 -46.69 -6.02 -6.89
CA CYS A 89 -47.88 -6.80 -7.25
C CYS A 89 -48.48 -6.37 -8.59
N ASN A 90 -48.44 -5.08 -8.93
CA ASN A 90 -48.95 -4.58 -10.22
C ASN A 90 -48.05 -4.93 -11.41
N ALA A 91 -46.75 -5.21 -11.17
CA ALA A 91 -45.80 -5.60 -12.22
C ALA A 91 -45.97 -7.05 -12.72
N LYS A 92 -46.87 -7.86 -12.11
CA LYS A 92 -47.07 -9.28 -12.46
C LYS A 92 -48.20 -9.55 -13.46
N ASN A 93 -48.88 -8.52 -13.98
CA ASN A 93 -50.04 -8.68 -14.89
C ASN A 93 -49.83 -8.09 -16.30
N PHE A 94 -48.63 -8.19 -16.88
CA PHE A 94 -48.41 -7.78 -18.28
C PHE A 94 -47.62 -8.86 -19.03
N GLU A 95 -48.33 -9.72 -19.77
CA GLU A 95 -47.72 -10.63 -20.75
C GLU A 95 -47.72 -10.00 -22.15
N ASP A 96 -46.58 -10.23 -22.82
CA ASP A 96 -46.14 -9.97 -24.21
C ASP A 96 -45.65 -8.57 -24.63
N PRO A 97 -44.37 -8.50 -25.05
CA PRO A 97 -44.08 -8.42 -26.49
C PRO A 97 -42.96 -9.37 -26.94
N LYS A 98 -43.35 -10.50 -27.54
CA LYS A 98 -42.45 -11.36 -28.35
C LYS A 98 -42.33 -10.81 -29.78
N THR A 99 -41.37 -9.91 -30.04
CA THR A 99 -40.74 -9.81 -31.39
C THR A 99 -39.35 -9.14 -31.39
N SER A 100 -38.94 -8.42 -30.36
CA SER A 100 -37.70 -7.62 -30.44
C SER A 100 -36.49 -8.15 -29.65
N GLN A 101 -36.57 -9.25 -28.90
CA GLN A 101 -35.49 -9.65 -27.97
C GLN A 101 -34.39 -10.52 -28.61
N THR A 102 -34.67 -11.28 -29.67
CA THR A 102 -33.71 -12.21 -30.27
C THR A 102 -32.65 -11.53 -31.15
N GLU A 103 -32.90 -10.31 -31.62
CA GLU A 103 -31.95 -9.52 -32.43
C GLU A 103 -31.02 -8.67 -31.57
N VAL A 104 -31.53 -8.05 -30.49
CA VAL A 104 -30.67 -7.30 -29.54
C VAL A 104 -29.72 -8.20 -28.76
N GLU A 105 -30.12 -9.43 -28.41
CA GLU A 105 -29.19 -10.38 -27.77
C GLU A 105 -28.07 -10.82 -28.72
N LYS A 106 -28.35 -11.10 -30.00
CA LYS A 106 -27.32 -11.47 -30.99
C LYS A 106 -26.36 -10.31 -31.30
N VAL A 107 -26.88 -9.08 -31.38
CA VAL A 107 -26.06 -7.88 -31.60
C VAL A 107 -25.21 -7.58 -30.37
N THR A 108 -25.74 -7.73 -29.16
CA THR A 108 -24.99 -7.47 -27.92
C THR A 108 -23.97 -8.56 -27.58
N THR A 109 -24.22 -9.84 -27.91
CA THR A 109 -23.20 -10.89 -27.82
C THR A 109 -22.10 -10.70 -28.87
N GLY A 110 -22.45 -10.34 -30.11
CA GLY A 110 -21.47 -10.06 -31.17
C GLY A 110 -20.52 -8.91 -30.85
N ILE A 111 -21.03 -7.81 -30.26
CA ILE A 111 -20.19 -6.68 -29.83
C ILE A 111 -19.24 -7.09 -28.69
N ARG A 112 -19.72 -7.90 -27.73
CA ARG A 112 -18.90 -8.41 -26.62
C ARG A 112 -17.79 -9.34 -27.12
N GLU A 113 -18.09 -10.24 -28.04
CA GLU A 113 -17.11 -11.16 -28.64
C GLU A 113 -16.07 -10.41 -29.47
N ALA A 114 -16.49 -9.41 -30.26
CA ALA A 114 -15.58 -8.55 -31.01
C ALA A 114 -14.62 -7.79 -30.07
N THR A 115 -15.14 -7.20 -28.99
CA THR A 115 -14.32 -6.47 -27.99
C THR A 115 -13.31 -7.40 -27.29
N ILE A 116 -13.71 -8.64 -27.00
CA ILE A 116 -12.84 -9.66 -26.38
C ILE A 116 -11.76 -10.12 -27.36
N ASN A 117 -12.09 -10.33 -28.64
CA ASN A 117 -11.11 -10.74 -29.65
C ASN A 117 -10.12 -9.62 -29.98
N ASP A 118 -10.57 -8.37 -30.07
CA ASP A 118 -9.68 -7.22 -30.24
C ASP A 118 -8.71 -7.09 -29.06
N SER A 119 -9.19 -7.30 -27.83
CA SER A 119 -8.34 -7.30 -26.63
C SER A 119 -7.29 -8.42 -26.67
N LYS A 120 -7.66 -9.64 -27.08
CA LYS A 120 -6.72 -10.77 -27.22
C LYS A 120 -5.68 -10.53 -28.31
N ASN A 121 -6.09 -10.00 -29.47
CA ASN A 121 -5.19 -9.73 -30.58
C ASN A 121 -4.14 -8.64 -30.19
N THR A 122 -4.53 -7.65 -29.39
CA THR A 122 -3.58 -6.66 -28.85
C THR A 122 -2.63 -7.23 -27.79
N GLU A 123 -3.06 -8.25 -27.04
CA GLU A 123 -2.22 -8.94 -26.05
C GLU A 123 -1.15 -9.80 -26.74
N ASP A 124 -1.53 -10.51 -27.81
CA ASP A 124 -0.61 -11.34 -28.62
C ASP A 124 0.46 -10.47 -29.31
N GLU A 125 0.09 -9.28 -29.81
CA GLU A 125 1.03 -8.31 -30.36
C GLU A 125 2.02 -7.79 -29.30
N ARG A 126 1.56 -7.54 -28.06
CA ARG A 126 2.42 -7.12 -26.94
C ARG A 126 3.40 -8.23 -26.53
N GLU A 127 2.92 -9.46 -26.43
CA GLU A 127 3.75 -10.62 -26.09
C GLU A 127 4.81 -10.89 -27.17
N SER A 128 4.45 -10.73 -28.45
CA SER A 128 5.40 -10.80 -29.56
C SER A 128 6.50 -9.73 -29.46
N ILE A 129 6.14 -8.47 -29.17
CA ILE A 129 7.11 -7.38 -29.01
C ILE A 129 8.04 -7.63 -27.81
N LEU A 130 7.51 -8.09 -26.69
CA LEU A 130 8.31 -8.42 -25.50
C LEU A 130 9.28 -9.57 -25.76
N SER A 131 8.85 -10.59 -26.52
CA SER A 131 9.71 -11.70 -26.93
C SER A 131 10.90 -11.23 -27.78
N MET A 132 10.67 -10.29 -28.72
CA MET A 132 11.72 -9.69 -29.55
C MET A 132 12.69 -8.83 -28.73
N ILE A 133 12.21 -8.08 -27.74
CA ILE A 133 13.06 -7.30 -26.84
C ILE A 133 13.93 -8.22 -25.97
N ARG A 134 13.37 -9.34 -25.49
CA ARG A 134 14.09 -10.33 -24.68
C ARG A 134 15.23 -10.98 -25.45
N THR A 135 14.97 -11.42 -26.69
CA THR A 135 15.98 -12.05 -27.54
C THR A 135 17.07 -11.06 -27.95
N LYS A 136 16.72 -9.82 -28.29
CA LYS A 136 17.70 -8.77 -28.61
C LYS A 136 18.59 -8.42 -27.42
N ARG A 137 18.02 -8.30 -26.21
CA ARG A 137 18.77 -8.04 -24.97
C ARG A 137 19.69 -9.22 -24.61
N GLU A 138 19.27 -10.46 -24.88
CA GLU A 138 20.08 -11.65 -24.64
C GLU A 138 21.26 -11.73 -25.61
N GLU A 139 21.05 -11.39 -26.89
CA GLU A 139 22.13 -11.31 -27.88
C GLU A 139 23.14 -10.20 -27.55
N GLU A 140 22.67 -9.01 -27.18
CA GLU A 140 23.55 -7.92 -26.72
C GLU A 140 24.38 -8.32 -25.49
N LYS A 141 23.81 -9.11 -24.57
CA LYS A 141 24.53 -9.64 -23.41
C LYS A 141 25.61 -10.63 -23.85
N ARG A 142 25.34 -11.51 -24.82
CA ARG A 142 26.32 -12.45 -25.37
C ARG A 142 27.49 -11.72 -26.04
N ILE A 143 27.20 -10.67 -26.81
CA ILE A 143 28.21 -9.84 -27.47
C ILE A 143 29.11 -9.17 -26.42
N ARG A 144 28.51 -8.55 -25.39
CA ARG A 144 29.26 -7.87 -24.33
C ARG A 144 30.10 -8.83 -23.48
N GLU A 145 29.58 -10.02 -23.20
CA GLU A 145 30.32 -11.04 -22.47
C GLU A 145 31.49 -11.60 -23.28
N LYS A 146 31.29 -11.82 -24.59
CA LYS A 146 32.37 -12.22 -25.51
C LYS A 146 33.46 -11.14 -25.56
N GLN A 147 33.08 -9.87 -25.69
CA GLN A 147 34.02 -8.75 -25.66
C GLN A 147 34.83 -8.70 -24.37
N LEU A 148 34.20 -8.96 -23.22
CA LEU A 148 34.87 -8.99 -21.91
C LEU A 148 35.85 -10.17 -21.79
N LYS A 149 35.55 -11.32 -22.41
CA LYS A 149 36.44 -12.48 -22.48
C LYS A 149 37.62 -12.21 -23.40
N ASP A 150 37.37 -11.61 -24.56
CA ASP A 150 38.40 -11.23 -25.53
C ASP A 150 39.34 -10.17 -24.94
N ASP A 151 38.81 -9.13 -24.27
CA ASP A 151 39.59 -8.12 -23.54
C ASP A 151 40.44 -8.74 -22.42
N GLN A 152 39.91 -9.74 -21.71
CA GLN A 152 40.66 -10.48 -20.69
C GLN A 152 41.78 -11.32 -21.29
N VAL A 153 41.54 -11.99 -22.42
CA VAL A 153 42.55 -12.77 -23.14
C VAL A 153 43.62 -11.85 -23.71
N GLU A 154 43.25 -10.72 -24.30
CA GLU A 154 44.20 -9.74 -24.84
C GLU A 154 45.08 -9.17 -23.72
N ARG A 155 44.51 -8.82 -22.56
CA ARG A 155 45.29 -8.39 -21.38
C ARG A 155 46.21 -9.49 -20.88
N LYS A 156 45.77 -10.75 -20.85
CA LYS A 156 46.59 -11.90 -20.47
C LYS A 156 47.73 -12.17 -21.46
N THR A 157 47.46 -12.10 -22.76
CA THR A 157 48.45 -12.29 -23.83
C THR A 157 49.47 -11.16 -23.85
N LYS A 158 49.06 -9.92 -23.56
CA LYS A 158 49.94 -8.74 -23.51
C LYS A 158 50.82 -8.70 -22.26
N LEU A 159 50.43 -9.38 -21.18
CA LEU A 159 51.16 -9.43 -19.90
C LEU A 159 52.09 -10.65 -19.75
N GLY A 160 52.05 -11.63 -20.66
CA GLY A 160 53.08 -12.67 -20.75
C GLY A 160 53.27 -13.55 -19.50
N LEU A 161 52.20 -13.98 -18.82
CA LEU A 161 52.30 -14.93 -17.70
C LEU A 161 52.24 -16.40 -18.18
N PRO A 162 53.13 -17.29 -17.69
CA PRO A 162 53.03 -18.73 -17.95
C PRO A 162 51.85 -19.38 -17.20
N ASN A 163 51.28 -20.39 -17.84
CA ASN A 163 50.17 -21.21 -17.38
C ASN A 163 50.64 -22.23 -16.31
N GLU A 164 50.20 -22.07 -15.05
CA GLU A 164 50.25 -23.16 -14.07
C GLU A 164 48.95 -23.95 -14.09
N ASN A 165 49.09 -25.27 -14.20
CA ASN A 165 48.01 -26.25 -14.32
C ASN A 165 47.02 -26.20 -13.14
N PRO A 166 45.69 -26.25 -13.37
CA PRO A 166 44.71 -26.32 -12.30
C PRO A 166 44.60 -27.76 -11.77
N LYS A 167 45.16 -28.02 -10.58
CA LYS A 167 44.75 -29.17 -9.76
C LYS A 167 43.41 -28.82 -9.10
N VAL A 168 42.36 -29.48 -9.60
CA VAL A 168 41.10 -29.86 -8.93
C VAL A 168 40.67 -28.94 -7.79
N ALA A 169 39.82 -27.97 -8.12
CA ALA A 169 38.79 -27.51 -7.21
C ALA A 169 37.53 -27.27 -8.05
N GLN A 170 36.46 -27.97 -7.70
CA GLN A 170 35.12 -27.74 -8.25
C GLN A 170 34.77 -26.25 -8.14
N PRO A 171 34.00 -25.67 -9.08
CA PRO A 171 33.51 -24.31 -8.88
C PRO A 171 32.45 -24.35 -7.78
N ILE A 172 32.89 -24.12 -6.54
CA ILE A 172 32.04 -23.57 -5.50
C ILE A 172 31.76 -22.15 -5.97
N VAL A 173 30.61 -21.96 -6.62
CA VAL A 173 30.11 -20.63 -6.97
C VAL A 173 30.02 -19.85 -5.66
N PRO A 174 30.77 -18.76 -5.46
CA PRO A 174 30.66 -18.00 -4.22
C PRO A 174 29.28 -17.34 -4.16
N PRO A 175 28.48 -17.52 -3.09
CA PRO A 175 27.18 -16.87 -2.95
C PRO A 175 27.41 -15.39 -2.62
N LYS A 176 27.72 -14.58 -3.63
CA LYS A 176 28.01 -13.15 -3.47
C LYS A 176 26.86 -12.23 -3.85
N ASN A 177 25.81 -12.71 -4.53
CA ASN A 177 24.73 -11.84 -4.97
C ASN A 177 23.48 -11.84 -4.05
N GLU A 178 23.17 -12.94 -3.34
CA GLU A 178 21.96 -12.99 -2.50
C GLU A 178 22.01 -12.03 -1.30
N LYS A 179 23.17 -11.86 -0.67
CA LYS A 179 23.29 -10.95 0.48
C LYS A 179 23.11 -9.49 0.09
N ASP A 180 23.65 -9.11 -1.07
CA ASP A 180 23.56 -7.74 -1.57
C ASP A 180 22.16 -7.43 -2.10
N GLU A 181 21.52 -8.37 -2.81
CA GLU A 181 20.12 -8.22 -3.23
C GLU A 181 19.18 -8.18 -2.02
N ASN A 182 19.38 -9.04 -1.02
CA ASN A 182 18.55 -9.00 0.20
C ASN A 182 18.72 -7.67 0.95
N ALA A 183 19.93 -7.11 1.01
CA ALA A 183 20.17 -5.79 1.58
C ALA A 183 19.46 -4.67 0.79
N LYS A 184 19.44 -4.75 -0.55
CA LYS A 184 18.69 -3.79 -1.39
C LYS A 184 17.18 -3.91 -1.18
N VAL A 185 16.66 -5.13 -1.12
CA VAL A 185 15.23 -5.38 -0.87
C VAL A 185 14.84 -4.85 0.53
N LYS A 186 15.65 -5.07 1.57
CA LYS A 186 15.39 -4.48 2.90
C LYS A 186 15.33 -2.95 2.87
N ARG A 187 16.22 -2.30 2.12
CA ARG A 187 16.19 -0.83 1.93
C ARG A 187 14.93 -0.36 1.18
N ALA A 188 14.45 -1.16 0.22
CA ALA A 188 13.20 -0.90 -0.49
C ALA A 188 12.01 -0.90 0.48
N PHE A 189 11.89 -1.96 1.28
CA PHE A 189 10.81 -2.12 2.27
C PHE A 189 10.84 -0.99 3.31
N GLN A 190 12.01 -0.61 3.83
CA GLN A 190 12.16 0.53 4.73
C GLN A 190 11.67 1.85 4.11
N THR A 191 11.93 2.05 2.82
CA THR A 191 11.50 3.24 2.10
C THR A 191 9.98 3.26 1.91
N LEU A 192 9.39 2.11 1.54
CA LEU A 192 7.93 1.93 1.44
C LEU A 192 7.23 2.18 2.79
N LEU A 193 7.78 1.61 3.88
CA LEU A 193 7.29 1.84 5.23
C LEU A 193 7.29 3.33 5.62
N ARG A 194 8.33 4.06 5.23
CA ARG A 194 8.40 5.49 5.50
C ARG A 194 7.38 6.28 4.68
N ILE A 195 7.16 5.91 3.42
CA ILE A 195 6.14 6.53 2.57
C ILE A 195 4.74 6.30 3.17
N VAL A 196 4.36 5.03 3.36
CA VAL A 196 3.05 4.63 3.89
C VAL A 196 2.83 5.20 5.29
N GLY A 197 3.84 5.10 6.17
CA GLY A 197 3.75 5.61 7.53
C GLY A 197 3.64 7.14 7.61
N ASN A 198 4.28 7.89 6.69
CA ASN A 198 4.10 9.34 6.64
C ASN A 198 2.69 9.73 6.21
N VAL A 199 2.13 9.02 5.22
CA VAL A 199 0.75 9.25 4.75
C VAL A 199 -0.27 8.86 5.83
N ALA A 200 -0.10 7.71 6.49
CA ALA A 200 -1.02 7.25 7.53
C ALA A 200 -1.03 8.20 8.74
N LYS A 201 0.13 8.76 9.13
CA LYS A 201 0.23 9.76 10.21
C LYS A 201 -0.36 11.11 9.83
N ASN A 202 -0.15 11.54 8.59
CA ASN A 202 -0.55 12.88 8.12
C ASN A 202 -1.31 12.76 6.79
N PRO A 203 -2.55 12.24 6.80
CA PRO A 203 -3.29 11.94 5.58
C PRO A 203 -3.65 13.19 4.79
N ASN A 204 -3.73 14.35 5.46
CA ASN A 204 -4.10 15.63 4.85
C ASN A 204 -2.96 16.32 4.11
N GLU A 205 -1.71 15.90 4.32
CA GLU A 205 -0.55 16.63 3.83
C GLU A 205 -0.13 16.20 2.41
N ASP A 206 -0.28 17.11 1.44
CA ASP A 206 -0.03 16.82 0.02
C ASP A 206 1.40 16.39 -0.29
N LYS A 207 2.38 16.86 0.51
CA LYS A 207 3.80 16.52 0.30
C LYS A 207 4.08 15.03 0.47
N TYR A 208 3.28 14.32 1.28
CA TYR A 208 3.44 12.88 1.49
C TYR A 208 2.61 12.03 0.53
N ARG A 209 1.57 12.63 -0.06
CA ARG A 209 0.72 11.99 -1.06
C ARG A 209 1.26 12.09 -2.48
N ARG A 210 2.33 12.86 -2.69
CA ARG A 210 2.93 13.09 -4.00
C ARG A 210 4.39 12.63 -4.02
N ILE A 211 4.71 11.68 -4.90
CA ILE A 211 6.05 11.12 -5.07
C ILE A 211 6.50 11.29 -6.52
N ARG A 212 7.71 11.84 -6.71
CA ARG A 212 8.34 11.97 -8.03
C ARG A 212 8.98 10.66 -8.46
N LEU A 213 8.54 10.08 -9.58
CA LEU A 213 9.16 8.87 -10.14
C LEU A 213 10.54 9.15 -10.76
N SER A 214 10.84 10.40 -11.13
CA SER A 214 12.17 10.81 -11.62
C SER A 214 13.22 10.93 -10.51
N ASN A 215 12.82 10.93 -9.23
CA ASN A 215 13.76 11.09 -8.12
C ASN A 215 14.68 9.87 -8.04
N HIS A 216 15.99 10.10 -8.22
CA HIS A 216 17.00 9.05 -8.20
C HIS A 216 16.97 8.22 -6.92
N ALA A 217 16.77 8.87 -5.76
CA ALA A 217 16.73 8.21 -4.46
C ALA A 217 15.49 7.31 -4.27
N PHE A 218 14.39 7.61 -4.98
CA PHE A 218 13.22 6.75 -5.03
C PHE A 218 13.41 5.62 -6.04
N GLN A 219 13.94 5.89 -7.22
CA GLN A 219 14.20 4.88 -8.24
C GLN A 219 15.16 3.79 -7.76
N GLU A 220 16.30 4.19 -7.18
CA GLU A 220 17.31 3.25 -6.71
C GLU A 220 16.76 2.29 -5.66
N ARG A 221 15.88 2.78 -4.78
CA ARG A 221 15.36 2.01 -3.64
C ARG A 221 14.08 1.25 -3.94
N VAL A 222 13.13 1.85 -4.63
CA VAL A 222 11.77 1.29 -4.82
C VAL A 222 11.43 1.18 -6.30
N GLY A 223 11.74 2.21 -7.10
CA GLY A 223 11.34 2.24 -8.52
C GLY A 223 11.99 1.16 -9.39
N ASN A 224 13.16 0.64 -9.02
CA ASN A 224 13.81 -0.48 -9.71
C ASN A 224 13.13 -1.83 -9.42
N PHE A 225 12.30 -1.92 -8.38
CA PHE A 225 11.58 -3.13 -8.03
C PHE A 225 10.18 -3.06 -8.63
N LYS A 226 9.85 -4.01 -9.53
CA LYS A 226 8.51 -4.12 -10.15
C LYS A 226 7.40 -4.13 -9.08
N GLY A 227 7.58 -4.95 -8.05
CA GLY A 227 6.63 -5.03 -6.91
C GLY A 227 6.58 -3.78 -6.04
N GLY A 228 7.60 -2.91 -6.07
CA GLY A 228 7.61 -1.67 -5.28
C GLY A 228 6.59 -0.65 -5.79
N ILE A 229 6.44 -0.55 -7.11
CA ILE A 229 5.43 0.32 -7.72
C ILE A 229 4.03 -0.29 -7.61
N GLU A 230 3.90 -1.59 -7.87
CA GLU A 230 2.62 -2.32 -7.72
C GLU A 230 2.08 -2.21 -6.29
N PHE A 231 2.94 -2.32 -5.28
CA PHE A 231 2.56 -2.13 -3.88
C PHE A 231 1.99 -0.72 -3.61
N LEU A 232 2.59 0.33 -4.19
CA LEU A 232 2.07 1.69 -4.03
C LEU A 232 0.73 1.86 -4.75
N GLU A 233 0.53 1.23 -5.90
CA GLU A 233 -0.76 1.23 -6.59
C GLU A 233 -1.85 0.53 -5.76
N LEU A 234 -1.52 -0.59 -5.10
CA LEU A 234 -2.44 -1.27 -4.17
C LEU A 234 -2.76 -0.42 -2.93
N CYS A 235 -1.83 0.42 -2.48
CA CYS A 235 -2.07 1.39 -1.42
C CYS A 235 -2.91 2.60 -1.87
N GLY A 236 -3.32 2.65 -3.15
CA GLY A 236 -4.17 3.70 -3.73
C GLY A 236 -3.42 4.80 -4.48
N PHE A 237 -2.09 4.72 -4.64
CA PHE A 237 -1.35 5.71 -5.41
C PHE A 237 -1.60 5.52 -6.91
N GLU A 238 -1.88 6.62 -7.60
CA GLU A 238 -2.14 6.64 -9.03
C GLU A 238 -0.98 7.29 -9.79
N LYS A 239 -0.61 6.68 -10.92
CA LYS A 239 0.39 7.24 -11.84
C LYS A 239 -0.24 8.41 -12.60
N THR A 240 0.18 9.62 -12.25
CA THR A 240 -0.21 10.85 -12.94
C THR A 240 0.96 11.38 -13.75
N LYS A 241 0.72 11.75 -15.01
CA LYS A 241 1.68 12.45 -15.86
C LYS A 241 1.39 13.94 -15.81
N GLU A 242 2.31 14.73 -15.27
CA GLU A 242 2.21 16.19 -15.24
C GLU A 242 3.36 16.75 -16.09
N GLY A 243 3.05 17.13 -17.34
CA GLY A 243 4.05 17.52 -18.33
C GLY A 243 4.92 16.35 -18.81
N GLU A 244 6.23 16.47 -18.70
CA GLU A 244 7.21 15.41 -19.02
C GLU A 244 7.53 14.49 -17.83
N GLU A 245 7.13 14.88 -16.61
CA GLU A 245 7.44 14.13 -15.39
C GLU A 245 6.29 13.20 -14.97
N LEU A 246 6.68 12.03 -14.44
CA LEU A 246 5.75 11.06 -13.88
C LEU A 246 5.72 11.18 -12.35
N TYR A 247 4.51 11.19 -11.80
CA TYR A 247 4.23 11.28 -10.39
C TYR A 247 3.35 10.12 -9.93
N LEU A 248 3.58 9.65 -8.72
CA LEU A 248 2.61 8.85 -7.97
C LEU A 248 1.87 9.80 -7.04
N LEU A 249 0.56 9.93 -7.23
CA LEU A 249 -0.32 10.79 -6.45
C LEU A 249 -1.38 9.92 -5.76
N LEU A 250 -1.55 10.10 -4.46
CA LEU A 250 -2.66 9.53 -3.71
C LEU A 250 -3.77 10.60 -3.56
N PRO A 251 -4.93 10.45 -4.24
CA PRO A 251 -6.05 11.37 -4.08
C PRO A 251 -6.58 11.38 -2.65
N ARG A 252 -7.06 12.54 -2.17
CA ARG A 252 -7.59 12.69 -0.80
C ARG A 252 -8.73 11.72 -0.50
N ASP A 253 -9.58 11.50 -1.51
CA ASP A 253 -10.78 10.65 -1.39
C ASP A 253 -10.45 9.16 -1.36
N LYS A 254 -9.23 8.78 -1.74
CA LYS A 254 -8.76 7.39 -1.78
C LYS A 254 -7.77 7.05 -0.65
N VAL A 255 -7.56 7.96 0.31
CA VAL A 255 -6.69 7.68 1.46
C VAL A 255 -7.43 6.76 2.44
N ASP A 256 -7.16 5.46 2.33
CA ASP A 256 -7.62 4.48 3.31
C ASP A 256 -6.53 4.25 4.37
N VAL A 257 -6.71 4.88 5.53
CA VAL A 257 -5.77 4.78 6.65
C VAL A 257 -5.70 3.35 7.21
N GLN A 258 -6.80 2.59 7.19
CA GLN A 258 -6.81 1.21 7.67
C GLN A 258 -6.01 0.31 6.73
N LEU A 259 -6.21 0.46 5.42
CA LEU A 259 -5.43 -0.25 4.40
C LEU A 259 -3.94 0.07 4.51
N LEU A 260 -3.57 1.34 4.69
CA LEU A 260 -2.17 1.77 4.86
C LEU A 260 -1.53 1.18 6.12
N ASN A 261 -2.26 1.11 7.24
CA ASN A 261 -1.76 0.51 8.48
C ASN A 261 -1.59 -1.02 8.34
N SER A 262 -2.54 -1.70 7.70
CA SER A 262 -2.42 -3.12 7.37
C SER A 262 -1.22 -3.39 6.47
N ALA A 263 -1.07 -2.62 5.38
CA ALA A 263 0.05 -2.72 4.46
C ALA A 263 1.39 -2.46 5.15
N GLY A 264 1.46 -1.47 6.05
CA GLY A 264 2.63 -1.21 6.88
C GLY A 264 3.00 -2.38 7.79
N SER A 265 2.00 -3.05 8.37
CA SER A 265 2.18 -4.20 9.26
C SER A 265 2.69 -5.43 8.49
N GLU A 266 2.17 -5.68 7.28
CA GLU A 266 2.66 -6.73 6.38
C GLU A 266 4.12 -6.49 5.96
N LEU A 267 4.49 -5.23 5.65
CA LEU A 267 5.88 -4.88 5.34
C LEU A 267 6.82 -5.14 6.53
N LEU A 268 6.38 -4.81 7.76
CA LEU A 268 7.16 -5.06 8.98
C LEU A 268 7.30 -6.56 9.26
N SER A 269 6.21 -7.32 9.12
CA SER A 269 6.19 -8.77 9.26
C SER A 269 7.16 -9.42 8.27
N ALA A 270 7.13 -8.99 7.00
CA ALA A 270 8.05 -9.46 5.99
C ALA A 270 9.52 -9.16 6.36
N MET A 271 9.82 -7.95 6.82
CA MET A 271 11.18 -7.57 7.23
C MET A 271 11.69 -8.34 8.46
N SER A 272 10.80 -8.70 9.38
CA SER A 272 11.12 -9.46 10.59
C SER A 272 11.19 -10.97 10.34
N ASN A 273 10.75 -11.44 9.17
CA ASN A 273 10.73 -12.86 8.84
C ASN A 273 12.17 -13.40 8.66
N PRO A 274 12.60 -14.44 9.42
CA PRO A 274 13.91 -15.07 9.27
C PRO A 274 14.17 -15.62 7.86
N TYR A 275 13.10 -15.93 7.11
CA TYR A 275 13.16 -16.47 5.76
C TYR A 275 13.07 -15.41 4.65
N PHE A 276 13.20 -14.13 5.00
CA PHE A 276 13.12 -13.03 4.04
C PHE A 276 14.21 -13.17 2.95
N GLY A 277 13.77 -13.51 1.73
CA GLY A 277 14.62 -13.77 0.55
C GLY A 277 14.87 -15.24 0.21
N LEU A 278 14.42 -16.20 1.03
CA LEU A 278 14.67 -17.64 0.81
C LEU A 278 13.65 -18.34 -0.12
N LEU A 279 12.48 -17.73 -0.35
CA LEU A 279 11.37 -18.35 -1.10
C LEU A 279 11.21 -17.83 -2.54
N SER A 280 12.17 -17.06 -3.06
CA SER A 280 12.09 -16.47 -4.41
C SER A 280 12.79 -17.32 -5.51
N GLN A 281 12.95 -18.63 -5.29
CA GLN A 281 13.57 -19.53 -6.27
C GLN A 281 12.55 -20.12 -7.26
#